data_AF-A0A9W8ZD26-F1
#
_entry.id   AF-A0A9W8ZD26-F1
#
_cell.length_a   1.000
_cell.length_b   1.000
_cell.length_c   1.000
_cell.angle_alpha   90.00
_cell.angle_beta   90.00
_cell.angle_gamma   90.00
#
_symmetry.space_group_name_H-M   'P 1'
#
loop_
_entity.id
_entity.type
_entity.pdbx_description
1 polymer ?
#
loop_
_entity_poly.entity_id
_entity_poly.type
_entity_poly.pdbx_seq_one_letter_code
_entity_poly.pdbx_strand_id
1 'polypeptide(L)'
;MTDLKQEAQAVAQMRDSESQKDNVFIEKKGTAGDQNDMYRMGKQQELRRNFRFMSIFSYSMVLMATWETVLTAPTSGGQYHWVSEFAPKKYQKFLSYIVGWLCVLGWQTGIASIAYLAGGQIQGLVILNSGTYVPERWHGSLLVIAVATFAILFNTVLARKLPLIEGIVLALHIFGFFAVFITM
;
A
#
# COMPACT_ATOMS: atom_id res chain seq x y z
N MET A 1 -37.75 -16.80 -30.83
CA MET A 1 -38.33 -16.02 -29.70
C MET A 1 -37.45 -16.04 -28.44
N THR A 2 -36.50 -16.97 -28.36
CA THR A 2 -35.48 -17.06 -27.30
C THR A 2 -34.37 -15.99 -27.45
N ASP A 3 -33.92 -15.67 -28.67
CA ASP A 3 -32.89 -14.64 -28.90
C ASP A 3 -33.30 -13.25 -28.43
N LEU A 4 -34.54 -12.82 -28.74
CA LEU A 4 -35.04 -11.50 -28.34
C LEU A 4 -35.12 -11.32 -26.82
N LYS A 5 -35.34 -12.40 -26.07
CA LYS A 5 -35.33 -12.34 -24.60
C LYS A 5 -33.91 -12.22 -24.05
N GLN A 6 -32.95 -12.86 -24.71
CA GLN A 6 -31.55 -12.86 -24.31
C GLN A 6 -30.86 -11.53 -24.62
N GLU A 7 -31.17 -10.92 -25.77
CA GLU A 7 -30.76 -9.56 -26.11
C GLU A 7 -31.37 -8.53 -25.15
N ALA A 8 -32.67 -8.65 -24.83
CA ALA A 8 -33.32 -7.76 -23.87
C ALA A 8 -32.70 -7.86 -22.46
N GLN A 9 -32.31 -9.06 -22.03
CA GLN A 9 -31.61 -9.27 -20.76
C GLN A 9 -30.19 -8.70 -20.78
N ALA A 10 -29.45 -8.85 -21.89
CA ALA A 10 -28.11 -8.28 -22.04
C ALA A 10 -28.15 -6.74 -22.01
N VAL A 11 -29.12 -6.12 -22.69
CA VAL A 11 -29.32 -4.67 -22.69
C VAL A 11 -29.71 -4.15 -21.31
N ALA A 12 -30.56 -4.87 -20.58
CA ALA A 12 -30.93 -4.52 -19.20
C ALA A 12 -29.72 -4.58 -18.25
N GLN A 13 -28.90 -5.63 -18.33
CA GLN A 13 -27.67 -5.75 -17.54
C GLN A 13 -26.64 -4.66 -17.88
N MET A 14 -26.49 -4.29 -19.15
CA MET A 14 -25.62 -3.19 -19.56
C MET A 14 -26.09 -1.86 -18.97
N ARG A 15 -27.38 -1.55 -19.07
CA ARG A 15 -27.96 -0.31 -18.54
C ARG A 15 -27.85 -0.21 -17.01
N ASP A 16 -28.05 -1.32 -16.30
CA ASP A 16 -27.88 -1.38 -14.85
C ASP A 16 -26.40 -1.19 -14.46
N SER A 17 -25.46 -1.76 -15.22
CA SER A 17 -24.03 -1.57 -14.99
C SER A 17 -23.56 -0.14 -15.24
N GLU A 18 -24.17 0.56 -16.20
CA GLU A 18 -23.86 1.95 -16.55
C GLU A 18 -24.43 2.92 -15.50
N SER A 19 -25.70 2.72 -15.11
CA SER A 19 -26.34 3.42 -13.99
C SER A 19 -25.57 3.22 -12.68
N GLN A 20 -25.08 2.00 -12.41
CA GLN A 20 -24.30 1.74 -11.21
C GLN A 20 -22.92 2.40 -11.26
N LYS A 21 -22.26 2.45 -12.43
CA LYS A 21 -21.00 3.20 -12.61
C LYS A 21 -21.22 4.70 -12.38
N ASP A 22 -22.29 5.27 -12.91
CA ASP A 22 -22.61 6.69 -12.75
C ASP A 22 -22.93 7.05 -11.30
N ASN A 23 -23.73 6.22 -10.62
CA ASN A 23 -24.04 6.41 -9.20
C ASN A 23 -22.79 6.32 -8.33
N VAL A 24 -21.88 5.36 -8.60
CA VAL A 24 -20.59 5.24 -7.90
C VAL A 24 -19.68 6.44 -8.20
N PHE A 25 -19.68 6.97 -9.43
CA PHE A 25 -18.90 8.15 -9.81
C PHE A 25 -19.39 9.43 -9.12
N ILE A 26 -20.71 9.60 -9.02
CA ILE A 26 -21.34 10.73 -8.30
C ILE A 26 -21.04 10.64 -6.80
N GLU A 27 -21.09 9.45 -6.20
CA GLU A 27 -20.78 9.24 -4.79
C GLU A 27 -19.30 9.51 -4.45
N LYS A 28 -18.38 9.28 -5.41
CA LYS A 28 -16.92 9.46 -5.29
C LYS A 28 -16.40 10.88 -5.56
N LYS A 29 -17.27 11.86 -5.81
CA LYS A 29 -16.82 13.26 -6.03
C LYS A 29 -16.09 13.83 -4.81
N GLY A 30 -14.84 14.27 -5.01
CA GLY A 30 -14.05 14.98 -4.01
C GLY A 30 -14.48 16.44 -3.83
N THR A 31 -13.65 17.24 -3.16
CA THR A 31 -13.88 18.69 -3.03
C THR A 31 -13.89 19.36 -4.42
N ALA A 32 -14.65 20.45 -4.60
CA ALA A 32 -14.76 21.14 -5.90
C ALA A 32 -13.40 21.58 -6.49
N GLY A 33 -12.44 21.98 -5.65
CA GLY A 33 -11.07 22.30 -6.09
C GLY A 33 -10.32 21.10 -6.66
N ASP A 34 -10.42 19.94 -5.99
CA ASP A 34 -9.79 18.69 -6.41
C ASP A 34 -10.42 18.16 -7.71
N GLN A 35 -11.74 18.36 -7.91
CA GLN A 35 -12.40 18.04 -9.17
C GLN A 35 -11.88 18.89 -10.33
N ASN A 36 -11.66 20.19 -10.11
CA ASN A 36 -11.12 21.09 -11.13
C ASN A 36 -9.69 20.69 -11.51
N ASP A 37 -8.87 20.28 -10.54
CA ASP A 37 -7.51 19.83 -10.80
C ASP A 37 -7.48 18.46 -11.50
N MET A 38 -8.32 17.52 -11.09
CA MET A 38 -8.47 16.22 -11.77
C MET A 38 -8.97 16.38 -13.20
N TYR A 39 -9.88 17.33 -13.43
CA TYR A 39 -10.35 17.70 -14.77
C TYR A 39 -9.24 18.28 -15.64
N ARG A 40 -8.42 19.21 -15.09
CA ARG A 40 -7.26 19.78 -15.79
C ARG A 40 -6.21 18.73 -16.17
N MET A 41 -6.08 17.66 -15.38
CA MET A 41 -5.14 16.57 -15.61
C MET A 41 -5.73 15.42 -16.47
N GLY A 42 -7.01 15.49 -16.84
CA GLY A 42 -7.70 14.41 -17.56
C GLY A 42 -7.76 13.09 -16.78
N LYS A 43 -7.66 13.14 -15.44
CA LYS A 43 -7.67 11.94 -14.57
C LYS A 43 -9.06 11.76 -13.96
N GLN A 44 -9.55 10.52 -13.98
CA GLN A 44 -10.79 10.15 -13.29
C GLN A 44 -10.54 9.98 -11.78
N GLN A 45 -11.46 10.49 -10.97
CA GLN A 45 -11.34 10.49 -9.51
C GLN A 45 -11.78 9.16 -8.92
N GLU A 46 -10.82 8.35 -8.47
CA GLU A 46 -11.09 7.01 -7.90
C GLU A 46 -11.34 7.00 -6.39
N LEU A 47 -10.80 8.00 -5.67
CA LEU A 47 -10.85 8.12 -4.22
C LEU A 47 -11.21 9.55 -3.81
N ARG A 48 -12.07 9.69 -2.80
CA ARG A 48 -12.37 10.97 -2.13
C ARG A 48 -11.26 11.31 -1.16
N ARG A 49 -10.20 11.97 -1.63
CA ARG A 49 -9.07 12.37 -0.80
C ARG A 49 -9.30 13.79 -0.28
N ASN A 50 -9.54 13.93 1.03
CA ASN A 50 -9.67 15.23 1.69
C ASN A 50 -8.46 15.50 2.59
N PHE A 51 -7.33 15.87 1.99
CA PHE A 51 -6.14 16.28 2.75
C PHE A 51 -6.24 17.76 3.10
N ARG A 52 -6.96 18.06 4.18
CA ARG A 52 -7.03 19.44 4.71
C ARG A 52 -5.66 19.80 5.31
N PHE A 53 -5.28 21.06 5.18
CA PHE A 53 -4.07 21.59 5.82
C PHE A 53 -3.96 21.18 7.30
N MET A 54 -5.08 21.25 8.03
CA MET A 54 -5.15 20.87 9.43
C MET A 54 -4.80 19.40 9.69
N SER A 55 -5.23 18.47 8.83
CA SER A 55 -4.92 17.04 9.02
C SER A 55 -3.48 16.70 8.66
N ILE A 56 -2.90 17.37 7.66
CA ILE A 56 -1.46 17.26 7.34
C ILE A 56 -0.63 17.79 8.51
N PHE A 57 -1.02 18.95 9.04
CA PHE A 57 -0.34 19.56 10.17
C PHE A 57 -0.43 18.69 11.43
N SER A 58 -1.62 18.19 11.77
CA SER A 58 -1.79 17.28 12.92
C SER A 58 -0.98 16.00 12.77
N TYR A 59 -0.94 15.42 11.56
CA TYR A 59 -0.15 14.23 11.32
C TYR A 59 1.34 14.50 11.49
N SER A 60 1.83 15.61 10.97
CA SER A 60 3.24 16.04 11.11
C SER A 60 3.62 16.27 12.58
N MET A 61 2.73 16.88 13.36
CA MET A 61 2.93 17.06 14.80
C MET A 61 2.98 15.73 15.55
N VAL A 62 2.06 14.80 15.26
CA VAL A 62 2.06 13.45 15.87
C VAL A 62 3.34 12.69 15.52
N LEU A 63 3.81 12.79 14.28
CA LEU A 63 5.09 12.20 13.88
C LEU A 63 6.24 12.80 14.69
N MET A 64 6.36 14.13 14.77
CA MET A 64 7.43 14.78 15.55
C MET A 64 7.39 14.41 17.04
N ALA A 65 6.21 14.36 17.66
CA ALA A 65 6.07 13.91 19.05
C ALA A 65 6.54 12.46 19.25
N THR A 66 6.38 11.61 18.23
CA THR A 66 6.88 10.23 18.28
C THR A 66 8.42 10.18 18.26
N TRP A 67 9.09 11.12 17.60
CA TRP A 67 10.56 11.15 17.60
C TRP A 67 11.14 11.42 18.99
N GLU A 68 10.49 12.27 19.78
CA GLU A 68 10.93 12.56 21.15
C GLU A 68 10.87 11.31 22.03
N THR A 69 9.82 10.50 21.90
CA THR A 69 9.67 9.25 22.66
C THR A 69 10.65 8.16 22.21
N VAL A 70 10.96 8.10 20.89
CA VAL A 70 11.98 7.20 20.34
C VAL A 70 13.36 7.52 20.92
N LEU A 71 13.74 8.80 20.97
CA LEU A 71 15.06 9.24 21.42
C LEU A 71 15.24 9.06 22.93
N THR A 72 14.18 9.29 23.72
CA THR A 72 14.24 9.17 25.18
C THR A 72 14.18 7.73 25.66
N ALA A 73 13.48 6.84 24.94
CA ALA A 73 13.31 5.44 25.33
C ALA A 73 13.44 4.50 24.12
N PRO A 74 14.68 4.29 23.60
CA PRO A 74 14.94 3.33 22.52
C PRO A 74 14.86 1.90 23.04
N THR A 75 13.64 1.43 23.27
CA THR A 75 13.36 0.08 23.77
C THR A 75 13.01 -0.85 22.62
N SER A 76 13.36 -2.14 22.75
CA SER A 76 12.95 -3.19 21.80
C SER A 76 11.43 -3.38 21.72
N GLY A 77 10.68 -2.83 22.69
CA GLY A 77 9.23 -2.84 22.74
C GLY A 77 8.55 -1.74 21.91
N GLY A 78 9.28 -0.76 21.41
CA GLY A 78 8.76 0.28 20.52
C GLY A 78 7.48 0.97 21.02
N GLN A 79 6.54 1.22 20.09
CA GLN A 79 5.35 2.06 20.34
C GLN A 79 4.42 1.54 21.45
N TYR A 80 4.24 0.23 21.59
CA TYR A 80 3.36 -0.31 22.63
C TYR A 80 3.97 -0.17 24.03
N HIS A 81 5.30 -0.15 24.14
CA HIS A 81 5.97 0.11 25.42
C HIS A 81 5.74 1.55 25.86
N TRP A 82 5.91 2.53 24.96
CA TRP A 82 5.71 3.96 25.30
C TRP A 82 4.25 4.23 25.69
N VAL A 83 3.30 3.60 24.99
CA VAL A 83 1.88 3.70 25.35
C VAL A 83 1.63 3.14 26.74
N SER A 84 2.32 2.07 27.12
CA SER A 84 2.23 1.54 28.48
C SER A 84 2.86 2.49 29.53
N GLU A 85 3.90 3.23 29.16
CA GLU A 85 4.59 4.18 30.05
C GLU A 85 3.73 5.42 30.33
N PHE A 86 3.08 5.95 29.30
CA PHE A 86 2.31 7.20 29.37
C PHE A 86 0.82 6.99 29.69
N ALA A 87 0.27 5.78 29.54
CA ALA A 87 -1.14 5.52 29.81
C ALA A 87 -1.45 5.38 31.32
N PRO A 88 -2.64 5.82 31.78
CA PRO A 88 -3.08 5.58 33.16
C PRO A 88 -3.14 4.08 33.48
N LYS A 89 -2.74 3.69 34.70
CA LYS A 89 -2.64 2.27 35.15
C LYS A 89 -3.89 1.42 34.86
N LYS A 90 -5.09 2.03 34.85
CA LYS A 90 -6.36 1.33 34.59
C LYS A 90 -6.52 0.86 33.13
N TYR A 91 -5.94 1.58 32.16
CA TYR A 91 -6.13 1.30 30.73
C TYR A 91 -4.85 0.87 30.02
N GLN A 92 -3.72 0.93 30.71
CA GLN A 92 -2.38 0.63 30.19
C GLN A 92 -2.32 -0.65 29.34
N LYS A 93 -2.83 -1.77 29.86
CA LYS A 93 -2.80 -3.07 29.15
C LYS A 93 -3.64 -3.05 27.87
N PHE A 94 -4.82 -2.45 27.93
CA PHE A 94 -5.74 -2.40 26.79
C PHE A 94 -5.22 -1.51 25.66
N LEU A 95 -4.75 -0.30 25.98
CA LEU A 95 -4.19 0.61 24.98
C LEU A 95 -2.93 0.03 24.34
N SER A 96 -2.03 -0.55 25.16
CA SER A 96 -0.80 -1.16 24.64
C SER A 96 -1.09 -2.35 23.73
N TYR A 97 -2.11 -3.15 24.05
CA TYR A 97 -2.55 -4.27 23.21
C TYR A 97 -3.08 -3.80 21.86
N ILE A 98 -3.92 -2.75 21.84
CA ILE A 98 -4.42 -2.16 20.59
C ILE A 98 -3.26 -1.65 19.74
N VAL A 99 -2.33 -0.88 20.33
CA VAL A 99 -1.19 -0.34 19.57
C VAL A 99 -0.27 -1.43 19.05
N GLY A 100 -0.04 -2.49 19.84
CA GLY A 100 0.69 -3.67 19.39
C GLY A 100 0.03 -4.34 18.18
N TRP A 101 -1.28 -4.58 18.24
CA TRP A 101 -2.02 -5.17 17.12
C TRP A 101 -2.08 -4.28 15.88
N LEU A 102 -2.24 -2.98 16.05
CA LEU A 102 -2.19 -2.03 14.93
C LEU A 102 -0.82 -2.04 14.25
N CYS A 103 0.27 -2.13 15.03
CA CYS A 103 1.61 -2.28 14.48
C CYS A 103 1.74 -3.57 13.66
N VAL A 104 1.30 -4.72 14.20
CA VAL A 104 1.31 -6.00 13.48
C VAL A 104 0.53 -5.92 12.16
N LEU A 105 -0.67 -5.34 12.17
CA LEU A 105 -1.47 -5.16 10.96
C LEU A 105 -0.80 -4.24 9.94
N GLY A 106 -0.12 -3.18 10.40
CA GLY A 106 0.68 -2.31 9.55
C GLY A 106 1.79 -3.06 8.84
N TRP A 107 2.52 -3.92 9.56
CA TRP A 107 3.57 -4.76 8.96
C TRP A 107 3.03 -5.79 7.97
N GLN A 108 1.90 -6.44 8.28
CA GLN A 108 1.28 -7.41 7.38
C GLN A 108 0.80 -6.77 6.07
N THR A 109 0.16 -5.61 6.15
CA THR A 109 -0.27 -4.88 4.93
C THR A 109 0.93 -4.35 4.13
N GLY A 110 2.01 -3.97 4.81
CA GLY A 110 3.28 -3.60 4.17
C GLY A 110 3.89 -4.73 3.34
N ILE A 111 4.03 -5.93 3.91
CA ILE A 111 4.56 -7.10 3.18
C ILE A 111 3.70 -7.43 1.97
N ALA A 112 2.37 -7.44 2.13
CA ALA A 112 1.45 -7.72 1.03
C ALA A 112 1.59 -6.69 -0.11
N SER A 113 1.73 -5.40 0.22
CA SER A 113 1.92 -4.34 -0.77
C SER A 113 3.24 -4.49 -1.53
N ILE A 114 4.34 -4.77 -0.84
CA ILE A 114 5.66 -4.93 -1.46
C ILE A 114 5.66 -6.16 -2.37
N ALA A 115 5.09 -7.28 -1.92
CA ALA A 115 4.98 -8.48 -2.74
C ALA A 115 4.13 -8.24 -3.99
N TYR A 116 3.04 -7.48 -3.88
CA TYR A 116 2.23 -7.06 -5.03
C TYR A 116 3.04 -6.25 -6.05
N LEU A 117 3.76 -5.23 -5.59
CA LEU A 117 4.59 -4.40 -6.46
C LEU A 117 5.68 -5.22 -7.15
N ALA A 118 6.42 -6.04 -6.39
CA ALA A 118 7.48 -6.88 -6.93
C ALA A 118 6.96 -7.91 -7.94
N GLY A 119 5.85 -8.59 -7.65
CA GLY A 119 5.19 -9.49 -8.59
C GLY A 119 4.77 -8.78 -9.88
N GLY A 120 4.26 -7.54 -9.77
CA GLY A 120 3.94 -6.70 -10.92
C GLY A 120 5.17 -6.32 -11.78
N GLN A 121 6.30 -5.99 -11.16
CA GLN A 121 7.54 -5.72 -11.89
C GLN A 121 8.04 -6.96 -12.64
N ILE A 122 8.02 -8.12 -11.99
CA ILE A 122 8.42 -9.40 -12.60
C ILE A 122 7.50 -9.71 -13.79
N GLN A 123 6.18 -9.59 -13.63
CA GLN A 123 5.23 -9.82 -14.72
C GLN A 123 5.44 -8.84 -15.88
N GLY A 124 5.76 -7.57 -15.58
CA GLY A 124 6.12 -6.58 -16.59
C GLY A 124 7.33 -6.99 -17.42
N LEU A 125 8.38 -7.51 -16.78
CA LEU A 125 9.56 -8.04 -17.47
C LEU A 125 9.25 -9.25 -18.36
N VAL A 126 8.38 -10.16 -17.89
CA VAL A 126 7.96 -11.34 -18.67
C VAL A 126 7.25 -10.91 -19.96
N ILE A 127 6.34 -9.93 -19.88
CA ILE A 127 5.63 -9.39 -21.04
C ILE A 127 6.62 -8.77 -22.04
N LEU A 128 7.62 -8.04 -21.56
CA LEU A 128 8.62 -7.39 -22.43
C LEU A 128 9.57 -8.39 -23.08
N ASN A 129 9.85 -9.52 -22.43
CA ASN A 129 10.82 -10.50 -22.91
C ASN A 129 10.20 -11.59 -23.80
N SER A 130 8.90 -11.87 -23.67
CA SER A 130 8.23 -12.95 -24.41
C SER A 130 7.09 -12.42 -25.28
N GLY A 131 7.26 -12.52 -26.60
CA GLY A 131 6.26 -12.05 -27.58
C GLY A 131 4.94 -12.84 -27.61
N THR A 132 4.88 -13.99 -26.93
CA THR A 132 3.72 -14.90 -26.92
C THR A 132 3.00 -14.97 -25.57
N TYR A 133 3.45 -14.22 -24.56
CA TYR A 133 2.86 -14.29 -23.23
C TYR A 133 1.60 -13.43 -23.14
N VAL A 134 0.48 -14.07 -22.80
CA VAL A 134 -0.79 -13.39 -22.54
C VAL A 134 -0.99 -13.31 -21.02
N PRO A 135 -1.05 -12.11 -20.42
CA PRO A 135 -1.18 -11.96 -18.98
C PRO A 135 -2.61 -12.31 -18.51
N GLU A 136 -2.75 -13.41 -17.78
CA GLU A 136 -4.01 -13.78 -17.12
C GLU A 136 -4.04 -13.31 -15.65
N ARG A 137 -5.24 -13.10 -15.11
CA ARG A 137 -5.44 -12.52 -13.76
C ARG A 137 -4.79 -13.35 -12.65
N TRP A 138 -4.75 -14.67 -12.81
CA TRP A 138 -4.19 -15.58 -11.82
C TRP A 138 -2.66 -15.64 -11.85
N HIS A 139 -2.01 -15.29 -12.98
CA HIS A 139 -0.54 -15.19 -13.04
C HIS A 139 -0.01 -14.16 -12.04
N GLY A 140 -0.67 -13.00 -11.95
CA GLY A 140 -0.31 -11.96 -10.98
C GLY A 140 -0.40 -12.49 -9.55
N SER A 141 -1.52 -13.11 -9.19
CA SER A 141 -1.72 -13.68 -7.84
C SER A 141 -0.66 -14.74 -7.49
N LEU A 142 -0.31 -15.63 -8.41
CA LEU A 142 0.72 -16.64 -8.17
C LEU A 142 2.12 -16.02 -7.98
N LEU A 143 2.47 -15.00 -8.76
CA LEU A 143 3.73 -14.29 -8.60
C LEU A 143 3.81 -13.59 -7.23
N VAL A 144 2.71 -12.97 -6.79
CA VAL A 144 2.65 -12.34 -5.47
C VAL A 144 2.81 -13.38 -4.36
N ILE A 145 2.14 -14.52 -4.45
CA ILE A 145 2.29 -15.62 -3.49
C ILE A 145 3.74 -16.13 -3.49
N ALA A 146 4.34 -16.37 -4.66
CA ALA A 146 5.71 -16.85 -4.78
C ALA A 146 6.72 -15.89 -4.16
N VAL A 147 6.60 -14.58 -4.45
CA VAL A 147 7.46 -13.54 -3.87
C VAL A 147 7.29 -13.47 -2.35
N ALA A 148 6.04 -13.49 -1.85
CA ALA A 148 5.77 -13.44 -0.42
C ALA A 148 6.34 -14.67 0.31
N THR A 149 6.13 -15.88 -0.21
CA THR A 149 6.67 -17.11 0.37
C THR A 149 8.19 -17.11 0.36
N PHE A 150 8.83 -16.69 -0.74
CA PHE A 150 10.28 -16.56 -0.81
C PHE A 150 10.81 -15.55 0.22
N ALA A 151 10.19 -14.37 0.33
CA ALA A 151 10.58 -13.35 1.29
C ALA A 151 10.44 -13.84 2.74
N ILE A 152 9.38 -14.57 3.06
CA ILE A 152 9.19 -15.17 4.40
C ILE A 152 10.29 -16.18 4.70
N LEU A 153 10.57 -17.12 3.77
CA LEU A 153 11.62 -18.12 3.95
C LEU A 153 13.00 -17.46 4.14
N PHE A 154 13.32 -16.48 3.30
CA PHE A 154 14.57 -15.73 3.38
C PHE A 154 14.68 -14.99 4.71
N ASN A 155 13.61 -14.30 5.14
CA ASN A 155 13.61 -13.54 6.39
C ASN A 155 13.74 -14.45 7.62
N THR A 156 13.14 -15.64 7.61
CA THR A 156 13.25 -16.60 8.72
C THR A 156 14.64 -17.25 8.80
N VAL A 157 15.24 -17.64 7.67
CA VAL A 157 16.51 -18.38 7.66
C VAL A 157 17.73 -17.45 7.78
N LEU A 158 17.69 -16.28 7.11
CA LEU A 158 18.80 -15.34 7.04
C LEU A 158 18.76 -14.24 8.10
N ALA A 159 17.86 -14.35 9.09
CA ALA A 159 17.68 -13.36 10.15
C ALA A 159 19.00 -12.92 10.83
N ARG A 160 19.94 -13.85 10.99
CA ARG A 160 21.25 -13.58 11.62
C ARG A 160 22.28 -12.89 10.71
N LYS A 161 22.09 -12.92 9.39
CA LYS A 161 22.97 -12.28 8.40
C LYS A 161 22.38 -10.98 7.84
N LEU A 162 21.12 -10.65 8.20
CA LEU A 162 20.43 -9.42 7.83
C LEU A 162 21.26 -8.15 8.04
N PRO A 163 21.96 -7.94 9.16
CA PRO A 163 22.70 -6.69 9.38
C PRO A 163 23.78 -6.43 8.32
N LEU A 164 24.42 -7.49 7.81
CA LEU A 164 25.44 -7.37 6.77
C LEU A 164 24.80 -7.10 5.41
N ILE A 165 23.70 -7.79 5.09
CA ILE A 165 22.97 -7.61 3.84
C ILE A 165 22.38 -6.20 3.77
N GLU A 166 21.84 -5.68 4.87
CA GLU A 166 21.32 -4.32 4.97
C GLU A 166 22.39 -3.28 4.61
N GLY A 167 23.62 -3.43 5.13
CA GLY A 167 24.73 -2.55 4.78
C GLY A 167 25.08 -2.59 3.28
N ILE A 168 25.09 -3.78 2.68
CA ILE A 168 25.35 -3.95 1.23
C ILE A 168 24.23 -3.30 0.40
N VAL A 169 22.97 -3.54 0.78
CA VAL A 169 21.81 -2.96 0.08
C VAL A 169 21.82 -1.45 0.18
N LEU A 170 22.16 -0.88 1.34
CA LEU A 170 22.28 0.57 1.54
C LEU A 170 23.38 1.14 0.65
N ALA A 171 24.55 0.52 0.58
CA ALA A 171 25.62 0.94 -0.31
C ALA A 171 25.16 0.90 -1.78
N LEU A 172 24.54 -0.20 -2.23
CA LEU A 172 23.98 -0.32 -3.58
C LEU A 172 22.95 0.76 -3.90
N HIS A 173 22.07 1.12 -2.95
CA HIS A 173 21.09 2.18 -3.16
C HIS A 173 21.75 3.55 -3.32
N ILE A 174 22.76 3.87 -2.49
CA ILE A 174 23.48 5.14 -2.59
C ILE A 174 24.19 5.23 -3.96
N PHE A 175 24.95 4.21 -4.35
CA PHE A 175 25.65 4.22 -5.63
C PHE A 175 24.69 4.20 -6.84
N GLY A 176 23.61 3.41 -6.75
CA GLY A 176 22.59 3.35 -7.79
C GLY A 176 21.88 4.69 -7.98
N PHE A 177 21.60 5.42 -6.90
CA PHE A 177 21.05 6.77 -6.97
C PHE A 177 21.95 7.71 -7.78
N PHE A 178 23.26 7.74 -7.49
CA PHE A 178 24.19 8.58 -8.24
C PHE A 178 24.33 8.15 -9.70
N ALA A 179 24.36 6.85 -9.98
CA ALA A 179 24.45 6.35 -11.36
C ALA A 179 23.24 6.79 -12.21
N VAL A 180 22.02 6.67 -11.66
CA VAL A 180 20.80 7.14 -12.34
C VAL A 180 20.80 8.65 -12.49
N PHE A 181 21.19 9.38 -11.43
CA PHE A 181 21.25 10.84 -11.46
C PHE A 181 22.23 11.37 -12.51
N ILE A 182 23.37 10.71 -12.72
CA ILE A 182 24.35 11.11 -13.75
C ILE A 182 23.86 10.78 -15.16
N THR A 183 23.04 9.74 -15.31
CA THR A 183 22.54 9.28 -16.62
C THR A 183 21.38 10.14 -17.14
N MET A 184 20.61 10.75 -16.23
CA MET A 184 19.48 11.64 -16.53
C MET A 184 19.96 13.07 -16.81
#